data_AF-A0A417QQR7-F1
#
_entry.id   AF-A0A417QQR7-F1
#
_cell.length_a   1.000
_cell.length_b   1.000
_cell.length_c   1.000
_cell.angle_alpha   90.00
_cell.angle_beta   90.00
_cell.angle_gamma   90.00
#
_symmetry.space_group_name_H-M   'P 1'
#
loop_
_entity.id
_entity.type
_entity.pdbx_description
1 polymer ?
#
loop_
_entity_poly.entity_id
_entity_poly.type
_entity_poly.pdbx_seq_one_letter_code
_entity_poly.pdbx_strand_id
1 'polypeptide(L)' 'MNAKRVIALIAALAIPVLYIITIILFMIGSDYANLFLAVSLGGTFFLTPVIFLLTRVPKDIGEVSGNIADMLKKDKEE' A
#
# COMPACT_ATOMS: atom_id res chain seq x y z
N MET A 1 12.55 -10.53 5.82
CA MET A 1 11.86 -9.41 5.13
C MET A 1 10.44 -9.33 5.69
N ASN A 2 10.07 -8.23 6.34
CA ASN A 2 8.82 -8.15 7.11
C ASN A 2 7.60 -8.30 6.20
N ALA A 3 6.71 -9.27 6.47
CA ALA A 3 5.54 -9.59 5.64
C ALA A 3 4.68 -8.35 5.28
N LYS A 4 4.58 -7.38 6.20
CA LYS A 4 3.91 -6.09 5.96
C LYS A 4 4.49 -5.31 4.78
N ARG A 5 5.82 -5.34 4.60
CA ARG A 5 6.53 -4.65 3.51
C ARG A 5 6.31 -5.36 2.17
N VAL A 6 6.22 -6.69 2.19
CA VAL A 6 5.88 -7.51 1.01
C VAL A 6 4.45 -7.25 0.57
N ILE A 7 3.50 -7.21 1.49
CA ILE A 7 2.08 -6.91 1.21
C ILE A 7 1.93 -5.50 0.62
N ALA A 8 2.62 -4.51 1.19
CA ALA A 8 2.60 -3.14 0.66
C ALA A 8 3.16 -3.06 -0.78
N LEU A 9 4.24 -3.80 -1.07
CA LEU A 9 4.82 -3.87 -2.41
C LEU A 9 3.89 -4.57 -3.41
N ILE A 10 3.26 -5.68 -3.02
CA ILE A 10 2.29 -6.39 -3.86
C ILE A 10 1.09 -5.49 -4.15
N ALA A 11 0.59 -4.76 -3.15
CA ALA A 11 -0.51 -3.82 -3.32
C ALA A 11 -0.13 -2.64 -4.25
N ALA A 12 1.08 -2.10 -4.11
CA ALA A 12 1.59 -1.05 -4.98
C ALA A 12 1.75 -1.51 -6.44
N LEU A 13 2.09 -2.79 -6.67
CA LEU A 13 2.22 -3.37 -8.01
C LEU A 13 0.88 -3.84 -8.61
N ALA A 14 -0.13 -4.12 -7.80
CA ALA A 14 -1.43 -4.58 -8.29
C ALA A 14 -2.12 -3.54 -9.20
N ILE A 15 -2.02 -2.25 -8.87
CA ILE A 15 -2.62 -1.16 -9.64
C ILE A 15 -2.04 -1.05 -11.06
N PRO A 16 -0.71 -0.92 -11.27
CA PRO A 16 -0.14 -0.84 -12.61
C PRO A 16 -0.39 -2.11 -13.42
N VAL A 17 -0.34 -3.30 -12.78
CA VAL A 17 -0.62 -4.57 -13.47
C VAL A 17 -2.06 -4.62 -13.97
N LEU A 18 -3.04 -4.23 -13.15
CA LEU A 18 -4.45 -4.14 -13.57
C LEU A 18 -4.65 -3.18 -14.75
N TYR A 19 -3.92 -2.07 -14.78
CA TYR A 19 -4.00 -1.10 -15.86
C TYR A 19 -3.42 -1.65 -17.18
N ILE A 20 -2.30 -2.37 -17.12
CA ILE A 20 -1.71 -3.04 -18.29
C ILE A 20 -2.67 -4.09 -18.85
N ILE A 21 -3.29 -4.90 -17.99
CA ILE A 21 -4.29 -5.90 -18.40
C ILE A 21 -5.47 -5.21 -19.08
N THR A 22 -5.94 -4.09 -18.52
CA THR A 22 -7.02 -3.28 -19.10
C THR A 22 -6.67 -2.77 -20.49
N ILE A 23 -5.45 -2.24 -20.69
CA ILE A 23 -4.97 -1.78 -22.00
C ILE A 23 -4.94 -2.91 -23.02
N ILE A 24 -4.44 -4.10 -22.62
CA ILE A 24 -4.42 -5.28 -23.50
C ILE A 24 -5.84 -5.69 -23.88
N LEU A 25 -6.78 -5.70 -22.92
CA LEU A 25 -8.19 -6.01 -23.16
C LEU A 25 -8.84 -5.04 -24.15
N PHE A 26 -8.52 -3.74 -24.05
CA PHE A 26 -8.96 -2.75 -25.04
C PHE A 26 -8.37 -3.00 -26.43
N MET A 27 -7.08 -3.36 -26.51
CA MET A 27 -6.42 -3.64 -27.81
C MET A 27 -7.04 -4.82 -28.54
N ILE A 28 -7.50 -5.85 -27.82
CA ILE A 28 -8.15 -7.02 -28.44
C ILE A 28 -9.66 -6.85 -28.63
N GLY A 29 -10.23 -5.68 -28.29
CA GLY A 29 -11.67 -5.41 -28.42
C GLY A 29 -12.54 -6.26 -27.49
N SER A 30 -12.02 -6.66 -26.33
CA SER A 30 -12.74 -7.50 -25.38
C SER A 30 -13.80 -6.70 -24.61
N ASP A 31 -15.02 -7.25 -24.49
CA ASP A 31 -16.11 -6.66 -23.69
C ASP A 31 -15.75 -6.50 -22.21
N TYR A 32 -14.76 -7.26 -21.73
CA TYR A 32 -14.26 -7.18 -20.36
C TYR A 32 -13.35 -5.98 -20.10
N ALA A 33 -12.93 -5.23 -21.14
CA ALA A 33 -12.04 -4.08 -20.98
C ALA A 33 -12.64 -3.01 -20.06
N ASN A 34 -13.92 -2.69 -20.24
CA ASN A 34 -14.62 -1.71 -19.41
C ASN A 34 -14.82 -2.19 -17.96
N LEU A 35 -15.05 -3.48 -17.78
CA LEU A 35 -15.16 -4.10 -16.46
C LEU A 35 -13.83 -3.99 -15.70
N PHE A 36 -12.72 -4.36 -16.35
CA PHE A 36 -11.39 -4.27 -15.76
C PHE A 36 -10.97 -2.82 -15.49
N LEU A 37 -11.34 -1.88 -16.36
CA LEU A 37 -11.13 -0.45 -16.15
C LEU A 37 -11.84 0.04 -14.88
N ALA A 38 -13.13 -0.29 -14.73
CA ALA A 38 -13.91 0.07 -13.55
C ALA A 38 -13.34 -0.54 -12.26
N VAL A 39 -12.91 -1.80 -12.31
CA VAL A 39 -12.25 -2.48 -11.19
C VAL A 39 -10.91 -1.84 -10.85
N SER A 40 -10.11 -1.42 -11.85
CA SER A 40 -8.84 -0.73 -11.60
C SER A 40 -9.04 0.64 -10.94
N LEU A 41 -10.06 1.38 -11.36
CA LEU A 41 -10.42 2.68 -10.79
C LEU A 41 -10.94 2.54 -9.36
N GLY A 42 -11.88 1.62 -9.13
CA GLY A 42 -12.38 1.32 -7.80
C GLY A 42 -11.30 0.77 -6.86
N GLY A 43 -10.45 -0.11 -7.40
CA GLY A 43 -9.28 -0.64 -6.71
C GLY A 43 -8.30 0.46 -6.29
N THR A 44 -8.07 1.46 -7.13
CA THR A 44 -7.18 2.59 -6.80
C THR A 44 -7.73 3.42 -5.63
N PHE A 45 -9.03 3.71 -5.61
CA PHE A 45 -9.68 4.44 -4.52
C PHE A 45 -9.64 3.68 -3.18
N PHE A 46 -9.68 2.34 -3.22
CA PHE A 46 -9.70 1.52 -2.01
C PHE A 46 -8.30 1.09 -1.54
N LEU A 47 -7.40 0.74 -2.46
CA LEU A 47 -6.02 0.36 -2.12
C LEU A 47 -5.22 1.54 -1.59
N THR A 48 -5.41 2.76 -2.09
CA THR A 48 -4.62 3.92 -1.64
C THR A 48 -4.73 4.18 -0.14
N PRO A 49 -5.93 4.28 0.48
CA PRO A 49 -6.06 4.43 1.93
C PRO A 49 -5.60 3.19 2.69
N VAL A 50 -5.78 1.98 2.15
CA VAL A 50 -5.31 0.73 2.78
C VAL A 50 -3.78 0.67 2.80
N ILE A 51 -3.11 1.01 1.70
CA ILE A 51 -1.64 1.09 1.63
C ILE A 51 -1.15 2.19 2.57
N PHE A 52 -1.81 3.35 2.61
CA PHE A 52 -1.47 4.43 3.53
C PHE A 52 -1.55 3.97 4.99
N LEU A 53 -2.64 3.30 5.39
CA LEU A 53 -2.77 2.74 6.74
C LEU A 53 -1.70 1.69 7.03
N LEU A 54 -1.44 0.78 6.09
CA LEU A 54 -0.45 -0.29 6.28
C LEU A 54 1.00 0.21 6.30
N THR A 55 1.29 1.39 5.74
CA THR A 55 2.65 1.95 5.63
C THR A 55 2.93 3.07 6.62
N ARG A 56 1.98 3.97 6.90
CA ARG A 56 2.15 5.07 7.86
C ARG A 56 1.95 4.64 9.31
N VAL A 57 0.90 3.89 9.62
CA VAL A 57 0.58 3.48 11.00
C VAL A 57 1.74 2.76 11.71
N PRO A 58 2.43 1.77 11.10
CA PRO A 58 3.58 1.16 11.77
C PRO A 58 4.81 2.07 11.84
N LYS A 59 4.90 3.09 10.97
CA LYS A 59 6.01 4.06 10.97
C LYS A 59 5.84 5.07 12.09
N ASP A 60 4.62 5.58 12.29
CA ASP A 60 4.26 6.47 13.41
C ASP A 60 4.41 5.75 14.76
N ILE A 61 3.97 4.49 14.87
CA ILE A 61 4.14 3.70 16.12
C ILE A 61 5.62 3.41 16.41
N GLY A 62 6.44 3.19 15.38
CA GLY A 62 7.88 2.98 15.51
C GLY A 62 8.62 4.23 16.00
N GLU A 63 8.28 5.40 15.48
CA GLU A 63 8.87 6.68 15.92
C GLU A 63 8.42 7.05 17.35
N VAL A 64 7.14 6.87 17.67
CA VAL A 64 6.62 7.17 19.01
C VAL A 64 7.21 6.23 20.06
N SER A 65 7.28 4.92 19.79
CA SER A 65 7.89 3.96 20.73
C SER A 65 9.41 4.14 20.88
N GLY A 66 10.11 4.50 19.79
CA GLY A 66 11.53 4.86 19.82
C GLY A 66 11.80 6.10 20.69
N ASN A 67 11.04 7.17 20.49
CA ASN A 67 11.18 8.40 21.28
C ASN A 67 10.87 8.17 22.77
N ILE A 68 9.86 7.35 23.10
CA ILE A 68 9.55 7.01 24.50
C ILE A 68 10.68 6.18 25.12
N ALA A 69 11.27 5.23 24.38
CA ALA A 69 12.40 4.44 24.86
C ALA A 69 13.66 5.27 25.09
N ASP A 70 13.94 6.24 24.21
CA ASP A 70 15.07 7.17 24.38
C ASP A 70 14.85 8.13 25.56
N MET A 71 13.63 8.62 25.79
CA MET A 71 13.30 9.40 26.99
C MET A 71 13.48 8.58 28.27
N LEU A 72 13.02 7.33 28.29
CA LEU A 72 13.14 6.43 29.45
C LEU A 72 14.59 6.00 29.75
N LYS A 73 15.46 5.96 28.74
CA LYS A 73 16.90 5.73 28.95
C LYS A 73 17.58 6.97 29.54
N LYS A 74 17.22 8.15 29.04
CA LYS A 74 17.77 9.41 29.52
C LYS A 74 17.42 9.68 30.99
N ASP A 75 16.24 9.25 31.44
CA ASP A 75 15.77 9.34 32.83
C ASP A 75 16.44 8.35 33.81
N LYS A 76 17.15 7.33 33.29
CA LYS A 76 17.88 6.33 34.10
C LYS A 76 19.37 6.63 34.24
N GLU A 77 19.88 7.59 33.47
CA GLU A 77 21.28 8.01 33.49
C GLU A 77 21.51 9.31 34.28
N GLU A 78 20.44 9.97 34.78
CA GLU A 78 20.47 10.97 35.87
C GLU A 78 20.23 10.32 37.24
#